data_AF-A0A5B0RZQ6-F1
#
_entry.id   AF-A0A5B0RZQ6-F1
#
_cell.length_a   1.000
_cell.length_b   1.000
_cell.length_c   1.000
_cell.angle_alpha   90.00
_cell.angle_beta   90.00
_cell.angle_gamma   90.00
#
_symmetry.space_group_name_H-M   'P 1'
#
loop_
_entity.id
_entity.type
_entity.pdbx_description
1 polymer ?
#
loop_
_entity_poly.entity_id
_entity_poly.type
_entity_poly.pdbx_seq_one_letter_code
_entity_poly.pdbx_strand_id
1 'polypeptide(L)'
;MNQDGDINQEDQDEPGSSTELAADLICEDEIELENDDVNELSDKDENDRYTSESCKTTLAKFRAIAQKLTKSPNSKSLFVEICREKGCSRPHNIEQDVRTRWNSTLAQLTSIRRCSAAM
;
A
#
# COMPACT_ATOMS: atom_id res chain seq x y z
N MET A 1 23.26 -31.03 47.23
CA MET A 1 24.22 -29.90 47.20
C MET A 1 24.35 -29.56 45.73
N ASN A 2 23.35 -28.95 45.09
CA ASN A 2 22.92 -27.55 45.19
C ASN A 2 24.07 -26.55 44.98
N GLN A 3 23.76 -25.61 44.08
CA GLN A 3 24.33 -24.29 43.79
C GLN A 3 25.23 -24.17 42.55
N ASP A 4 24.98 -23.29 41.58
CA ASP A 4 23.86 -22.41 41.20
C ASP A 4 24.20 -21.98 39.73
N GLY A 5 23.29 -22.06 38.76
CA GLY A 5 22.31 -21.00 38.48
C GLY A 5 22.92 -20.03 37.46
N ASP A 6 22.92 -20.35 36.17
CA ASP A 6 21.92 -19.83 35.21
C ASP A 6 21.71 -18.31 35.36
N ILE A 7 22.60 -17.55 34.70
CA ILE A 7 22.45 -16.11 34.51
C ILE A 7 21.30 -15.89 33.53
N ASN A 8 20.10 -15.83 34.11
CA ASN A 8 18.93 -15.23 33.51
C ASN A 8 19.25 -13.76 33.23
N GLN A 9 19.56 -13.45 31.97
CA GLN A 9 19.45 -12.09 31.49
C GLN A 9 18.00 -11.92 31.05
N GLU A 10 17.16 -11.63 32.05
CA GLU A 10 15.86 -11.01 31.83
C GLU A 10 16.14 -9.67 31.14
N ASP A 11 15.97 -9.63 29.82
CA ASP A 11 15.86 -8.38 29.09
C ASP A 11 14.52 -7.79 29.53
N GLN A 12 14.60 -6.94 30.55
CA GLN A 12 13.49 -6.16 31.05
C GLN A 12 12.96 -5.32 29.88
N ASP A 13 11.81 -5.72 29.34
CA ASP A 13 10.92 -4.86 28.57
C ASP A 13 10.51 -3.68 29.48
N GLU A 14 11.36 -2.66 29.57
CA GLU A 14 11.01 -1.36 30.14
C GLU A 14 10.09 -0.63 29.15
N PRO A 15 8.80 -0.44 29.47
CA PRO A 15 7.88 0.36 28.66
C PRO A 15 8.06 1.83 29.05
N GLY A 16 9.24 2.37 28.78
CA GLY A 16 9.64 3.67 29.28
C GLY A 16 10.07 4.61 28.17
N SER A 17 9.19 5.55 27.81
CA SER A 17 9.60 6.85 27.29
C SER A 17 10.01 6.98 25.81
N SER A 18 9.54 6.12 24.89
CA SER A 18 9.54 6.53 23.46
C SER A 18 8.41 7.53 23.14
N THR A 19 7.36 7.57 23.96
CA THR A 19 6.24 8.52 23.81
C THR A 19 6.57 9.91 24.34
N GLU A 20 7.44 10.03 25.35
CA GLU A 20 7.80 11.31 25.97
C GLU A 20 8.77 12.11 25.08
N LEU A 21 9.73 11.41 24.44
CA LEU A 21 10.66 12.03 23.47
C LEU A 21 9.97 12.55 22.21
N ALA A 22 8.83 11.97 21.82
CA ALA A 22 8.05 12.46 20.70
C ALA A 22 7.23 13.70 21.07
N ALA A 23 6.77 13.81 22.33
CA ALA A 23 6.00 14.95 22.81
C ALA A 23 6.86 16.21 22.97
N ASP A 24 8.10 16.07 23.46
CA ASP A 24 9.06 17.18 23.62
C ASP A 24 9.62 17.72 22.28
N LEU A 25 9.47 16.98 21.19
CA LEU A 25 9.88 17.40 19.84
C LEU A 25 8.76 18.08 19.05
N ILE A 26 7.53 18.07 19.56
CA ILE A 26 6.45 18.88 19.03
C ILE A 26 6.62 20.26 19.67
N CYS A 27 7.46 21.09 19.08
CA CYS A 27 7.47 22.51 19.42
C CYS A 27 6.02 23.02 19.38
N GLU A 28 5.57 23.70 20.44
CA GLU A 28 4.28 24.40 20.51
C GLU A 28 4.17 25.55 19.49
N ASP A 29 5.24 25.81 18.74
CA ASP A 29 5.17 26.52 17.47
C ASP A 29 4.38 25.63 16.50
N GLU A 30 3.06 25.70 16.61
CA GLU A 30 2.10 25.17 15.66
C GLU A 30 2.62 25.53 14.27
N ILE A 31 3.12 24.54 13.54
CA ILE A 31 3.49 24.74 12.13
C ILE A 31 2.17 24.97 11.42
N GLU A 32 1.76 26.24 11.37
CA GLU A 32 0.59 26.69 10.63
C GLU A 32 0.88 26.37 9.17
N LEU A 33 0.17 25.38 8.63
CA LEU A 33 0.24 25.06 7.20
C LEU A 33 -0.46 26.22 6.46
N GLU A 34 0.33 27.11 5.88
CA GLU A 34 -0.20 28.24 5.12
C GLU A 34 -0.59 27.77 3.72
N ASN A 35 -1.64 28.37 3.13
CA ASN A 35 -2.03 28.04 1.75
C ASN A 35 -0.90 28.36 0.75
N ASP A 36 -0.02 29.29 1.11
CA ASP A 36 1.14 29.71 0.32
C ASP A 36 2.29 28.68 0.35
N ASP A 37 2.29 27.73 1.29
CA ASP A 37 3.22 26.59 1.32
C ASP A 37 2.97 25.58 0.19
N VAL A 38 1.81 25.69 -0.50
CA VAL A 38 1.38 24.81 -1.58
C VAL A 38 1.45 25.54 -2.93
N ASN A 39 2.56 26.23 -3.20
CA ASN A 39 2.76 27.08 -4.37
C ASN A 39 2.83 26.33 -5.74
N GLU A 40 2.76 25.00 -5.75
CA GLU A 40 2.86 24.19 -6.96
C GLU A 40 1.74 23.13 -7.06
N LEU A 41 0.52 23.52 -6.70
CA LEU A 41 -0.65 22.79 -7.21
C LEU A 41 -0.75 23.11 -8.70
N SER A 42 -0.07 22.31 -9.54
CA SER A 42 -0.28 22.34 -10.99
C SER A 42 -1.77 22.44 -11.25
N ASP A 43 -2.19 23.51 -11.92
CA ASP A 43 -3.55 23.62 -12.44
C ASP A 43 -3.83 22.30 -13.15
N LYS A 44 -4.77 21.52 -12.63
CA LYS A 44 -5.16 20.26 -13.25
C LYS A 44 -5.80 20.66 -14.57
N ASP A 45 -4.99 20.61 -15.62
CA ASP A 45 -5.40 20.73 -17.01
C ASP A 45 -6.74 20.02 -17.19
N GLU A 46 -7.70 20.62 -17.90
CA GLU A 46 -8.95 19.94 -18.27
C GLU A 46 -8.67 18.63 -19.04
N ASN A 47 -7.46 18.48 -19.58
CA ASN A 47 -6.94 17.28 -20.20
C ASN A 47 -6.08 16.39 -19.24
N ASP A 48 -6.19 16.57 -17.92
CA ASP A 48 -5.70 15.60 -16.93
C ASP A 48 -6.44 14.26 -17.12
N ARG A 49 -5.81 13.38 -17.88
CA ARG A 49 -6.33 12.05 -18.21
C ARG A 49 -6.64 11.24 -16.95
N TYR A 50 -6.00 11.54 -15.82
CA TYR A 50 -6.29 10.86 -14.56
C TYR A 50 -7.68 11.22 -14.00
N THR A 51 -8.15 12.45 -14.22
CA THR A 51 -9.49 12.89 -13.77
C THR A 51 -10.60 12.57 -14.78
N SER A 52 -10.25 12.10 -15.97
CA SER A 52 -11.22 11.66 -16.98
C SER A 52 -12.12 10.53 -16.46
N GLU A 53 -13.39 10.54 -16.90
CA GLU A 53 -14.37 9.51 -16.53
C GLU A 53 -13.96 8.11 -16.98
N SER A 54 -13.24 8.01 -18.10
CA SER A 54 -12.71 6.73 -18.60
C SER A 54 -11.62 6.17 -17.67
N CYS A 55 -10.74 7.01 -17.13
CA CYS A 55 -9.73 6.59 -16.16
C CYS A 55 -10.39 6.15 -14.84
N LYS A 56 -11.29 6.96 -14.28
CA LYS A 56 -12.04 6.62 -13.06
C LYS A 56 -12.77 5.28 -13.20
N THR A 57 -13.44 5.07 -14.32
CA THR A 57 -14.17 3.82 -14.61
C THR A 57 -13.22 2.63 -14.69
N THR A 58 -12.07 2.79 -15.35
CA THR A 58 -11.08 1.73 -15.50
C THR A 58 -10.45 1.35 -14.16
N LEU A 59 -10.08 2.34 -13.34
CA LEU A 59 -9.58 2.12 -11.98
C LEU A 59 -10.60 1.41 -11.10
N ALA A 60 -11.89 1.78 -11.17
CA ALA A 60 -12.95 1.09 -10.43
C ALA A 60 -13.05 -0.40 -10.82
N LYS A 61 -12.90 -0.73 -12.11
CA LYS A 61 -12.87 -2.13 -12.58
C LYS A 61 -11.67 -2.89 -12.03
N PHE A 62 -10.47 -2.30 -12.06
CA PHE A 62 -9.27 -2.92 -11.50
C PHE A 62 -9.39 -3.18 -10.00
N ARG A 63 -9.94 -2.23 -9.24
CA ARG A 63 -10.28 -2.41 -7.83
C ARG A 63 -11.22 -3.60 -7.60
N ALA A 64 -12.31 -3.67 -8.36
CA ALA A 64 -13.29 -4.76 -8.24
C ALA A 64 -12.67 -6.13 -8.57
N ILE A 65 -11.82 -6.21 -9.60
CA ILE A 65 -11.10 -7.44 -9.95
C ILE A 65 -10.15 -7.85 -8.83
N ALA A 66 -9.30 -6.95 -8.33
CA ALA A 66 -8.38 -7.25 -7.24
C ALA A 66 -9.11 -7.72 -5.97
N GLN A 67 -10.25 -7.10 -5.64
CA GLN A 67 -11.12 -7.55 -4.55
C GLN A 67 -11.66 -8.96 -4.79
N LYS A 68 -12.16 -9.25 -6.00
CA LYS A 68 -12.67 -10.57 -6.36
C LYS A 68 -11.58 -11.65 -6.25
N LEU A 69 -10.38 -11.37 -6.77
CA LEU A 69 -9.24 -12.28 -6.69
C LEU A 69 -8.77 -12.50 -5.24
N THR A 70 -8.92 -11.50 -4.37
CA THR A 70 -8.59 -11.62 -2.94
C THR A 70 -9.64 -12.45 -2.19
N LYS A 71 -10.93 -12.23 -2.45
CA LYS A 71 -12.04 -12.83 -1.69
C LYS A 71 -12.47 -14.20 -2.21
N SER A 72 -12.18 -14.54 -3.46
CA SER A 72 -12.63 -15.78 -4.09
C SER A 72 -11.45 -16.66 -4.50
N PRO A 73 -11.18 -17.76 -3.77
CA PRO A 73 -10.13 -18.73 -4.13
C PRO A 73 -10.31 -19.31 -5.54
N ASN A 74 -11.56 -19.58 -5.95
CA ASN A 74 -11.86 -20.11 -7.29
C ASN A 74 -11.49 -19.10 -8.38
N SER A 75 -11.87 -17.83 -8.21
CA SER A 75 -11.52 -16.77 -9.16
C SER A 75 -10.00 -16.58 -9.25
N LYS A 76 -9.30 -16.70 -8.11
CA LYS A 76 -7.85 -16.64 -8.05
C LYS A 76 -7.18 -17.81 -8.78
N SER A 77 -7.70 -19.02 -8.58
CA SER A 77 -7.21 -20.21 -9.28
C SER A 77 -7.33 -20.07 -10.80
N LEU A 78 -8.52 -19.67 -11.27
CA LEU A 78 -8.76 -19.43 -12.70
C LEU A 78 -7.86 -18.33 -13.27
N PHE A 79 -7.64 -17.25 -12.53
CA PHE A 79 -6.73 -16.19 -12.94
C PHE A 79 -5.29 -16.68 -13.11
N VAL A 80 -4.80 -17.52 -12.19
CA VAL A 80 -3.46 -18.10 -12.27
C VAL A 80 -3.33 -19.02 -13.49
N GLU A 81 -4.35 -19.80 -13.80
CA GLU A 81 -4.40 -20.65 -15.00
C GLU A 81 -4.33 -19.82 -16.28
N ILE A 82 -5.21 -18.81 -16.41
CA ILE A 82 -5.19 -17.86 -17.54
C ILE A 82 -3.80 -17.22 -17.68
N CYS A 83 -3.21 -16.75 -16.58
CA CYS A 83 -1.88 -16.15 -16.61
C CYS A 83 -0.82 -17.12 -17.15
N ARG A 84 -0.88 -18.41 -16.77
CA ARG A 84 0.06 -19.44 -17.25
C ARG A 84 -0.12 -19.74 -18.74
N GLU A 85 -1.36 -19.91 -19.20
CA GLU A 85 -1.69 -20.12 -20.62
C GLU A 85 -1.16 -18.97 -21.49
N LYS A 86 -1.23 -17.77 -20.93
CA LYS A 86 -0.79 -16.52 -21.53
C LYS A 86 0.72 -16.27 -21.42
N GLY A 87 1.49 -17.18 -20.82
CA GLY A 87 2.95 -17.07 -20.73
C GLY A 87 3.46 -16.21 -19.56
N CYS A 88 2.61 -15.82 -18.62
CA CYS A 88 3.05 -15.23 -17.36
C CYS A 88 3.67 -16.34 -16.48
N SER A 89 5.00 -16.40 -16.46
CA SER A 89 5.75 -17.43 -15.71
C SER A 89 5.59 -17.33 -14.19
N ARG A 90 5.31 -16.13 -13.66
CA ARG A 90 5.11 -15.89 -12.23
C ARG A 90 3.85 -15.07 -11.99
N PRO A 91 2.65 -15.69 -12.09
CA PRO A 91 1.42 -15.05 -11.67
C PRO A 91 1.54 -14.65 -10.20
N HIS A 92 1.14 -13.43 -9.87
CA HIS A 92 1.21 -12.91 -8.51
C HIS A 92 -0.14 -12.37 -8.09
N ASN A 93 -0.30 -12.15 -6.79
CA ASN A 93 -1.51 -11.54 -6.27
C ASN A 93 -1.57 -10.08 -6.70
N ILE A 94 -2.70 -9.67 -7.26
CA ILE A 94 -2.93 -8.25 -7.55
C ILE A 94 -3.29 -7.54 -6.25
N GLU A 95 -2.47 -6.58 -5.86
CA GLU A 95 -2.72 -5.78 -4.67
C GLU A 95 -4.03 -4.99 -4.84
N GLN A 96 -4.83 -4.98 -3.79
CA GLN A 96 -6.01 -4.17 -3.74
C GLN A 96 -5.61 -2.72 -3.47
N ASP A 97 -6.10 -1.79 -4.28
CA ASP A 97 -6.00 -0.38 -3.99
C ASP A 97 -6.85 -0.01 -2.76
N VAL A 98 -6.25 0.69 -1.80
CA VAL A 98 -6.82 1.08 -0.52
C VAL A 98 -6.75 2.59 -0.40
N ARG A 99 -7.90 3.25 -0.26
CA ARG A 99 -8.02 4.72 -0.31
C ARG A 99 -7.13 5.47 0.71
N THR A 100 -6.81 4.84 1.83
CA THR A 100 -5.99 5.43 2.90
C THR A 100 -4.48 5.25 2.69
N ARG A 101 -4.05 4.48 1.69
CA ARG A 101 -2.63 4.19 1.44
C ARG A 101 -2.17 4.91 0.18
N TRP A 102 -1.31 5.91 0.35
CA TRP A 102 -0.84 6.80 -0.73
C TRP A 102 -0.32 6.09 -1.99
N ASN A 103 0.28 4.91 -1.85
CA ASN A 103 0.92 4.21 -2.96
C ASN A 103 0.16 2.98 -3.48
N SER A 104 -1.07 2.73 -3.02
CA SER A 104 -1.76 1.49 -3.38
C SER A 104 -2.26 1.46 -4.83
N THR A 105 -2.60 2.62 -5.41
CA THR A 105 -3.03 2.69 -6.82
C THR A 105 -1.85 2.38 -7.74
N LEU A 106 -0.68 2.95 -7.45
CA LEU A 106 0.55 2.67 -8.19
C LEU A 106 0.96 1.19 -8.07
N ALA A 107 0.87 0.61 -6.87
CA ALA A 107 1.17 -0.79 -6.63
C ALA A 107 0.21 -1.72 -7.41
N GLN A 108 -1.09 -1.43 -7.38
CA GLN A 108 -2.10 -2.15 -8.15
C GLN A 108 -1.84 -2.08 -9.66
N LEU A 109 -1.58 -0.89 -10.20
CA LEU A 109 -1.30 -0.70 -11.62
C LEU A 109 -0.01 -1.40 -12.06
N THR A 110 1.04 -1.33 -11.23
CA THR A 110 2.30 -2.04 -11.48
C THR A 110 2.11 -3.55 -11.52
N SER A 111 1.29 -4.08 -10.60
CA SER A 111 0.93 -5.49 -10.55
C SER A 111 0.18 -5.93 -11.82
N ILE A 112 -0.83 -5.16 -12.24
CA ILE A 112 -1.58 -5.45 -13.46
C ILE A 112 -0.67 -5.43 -14.69
N ARG A 113 0.21 -4.42 -14.81
CA ARG A 113 1.18 -4.31 -15.90
C ARG A 113 2.15 -5.50 -15.96
N ARG A 114 2.57 -6.05 -14.82
CA ARG A 114 3.41 -7.27 -14.80
C ARG A 114 2.71 -8.46 -15.46
N CYS A 115 1.38 -8.54 -15.37
CA CYS A 115 0.59 -9.56 -16.05
C CYS A 115 0.18 -9.15 -17.47
N SER A 116 0.34 -7.88 -17.88
CA SER A 116 -0.09 -7.42 -19.21
C SER A 116 0.80 -7.92 -20.34
N ALA A 117 2.05 -8.28 -20.06
CA ALA A 117 2.94 -8.90 -21.05
C ALA A 117 2.46 -10.31 -21.46
N ALA A 118 1.57 -10.91 -20.68
CA ALA A 118 0.98 -12.20 -20.99
C ALA A 118 -0.34 -12.08 -21.78
N MET A 119 -1.09 -10.98 -21.62
CA MET A 119 -2.44 -10.82 -22.20
C MET A 119 -2.46 -10.88 -23.74
#